data_AF-A0A1C6G8Y1-F1
#
_entry.id   AF-A0A1C6G8Y1-F1
#
_cell.length_a   1.000
_cell.length_b   1.000
_cell.length_c   1.000
_cell.angle_alpha   90.00
_cell.angle_beta   90.00
_cell.angle_gamma   90.00
#
_symmetry.space_group_name_H-M   'P 1'
#
loop_
_entity.id
_entity.type
_entity.pdbx_description
1 polymer ?
#
loop_
_entity_poly.entity_id
_entity_poly.type
_entity_poly.pdbx_seq_one_letter_code
_entity_poly.pdbx_strand_id
1 'polypeptide(L)' 'MLFTSHDMTTMKNTVFRRDEIWFAAENAKHESEIYSLYEIRRENNERVNNTAAYDKQYLEGRYGADPYLTNMLVGGE' A
#
# COMPACT_ATOMS: atom_id res chain seq x y z
N MET A 1 -16.73 -4.84 10.92
CA MET A 1 -15.63 -4.72 11.89
C MET A 1 -14.54 -3.88 11.26
N LEU A 2 -13.96 -2.92 11.98
CA LEU A 2 -12.85 -2.09 11.53
C LEU A 2 -11.67 -2.33 12.47
N PHE A 3 -10.49 -2.57 11.92
CA PHE A 3 -9.26 -2.76 12.69
C PHE A 3 -8.09 -2.17 11.91
N THR A 4 -7.08 -1.68 12.63
CA THR A 4 -5.84 -1.16 12.06
C THR A 4 -4.73 -2.16 12.37
N SER A 5 -3.92 -2.50 11.38
CA SER A 5 -2.79 -3.42 11.56
C SER A 5 -1.53 -2.81 10.97
N HIS A 6 -0.41 -2.94 11.68
CA HIS A 6 0.93 -2.70 11.12
C HIS A 6 1.48 -3.93 10.39
N ASP A 7 0.79 -5.08 10.47
CA ASP A 7 1.22 -6.32 9.84
C ASP A 7 0.74 -6.42 8.37
N MET A 8 1.70 -6.33 7.46
CA MET A 8 1.51 -6.43 6.01
C MET A 8 1.19 -7.85 5.53
N THR A 9 1.35 -8.89 6.35
CA THR A 9 1.11 -10.29 5.95
C THR A 9 -0.35 -10.54 5.55
N THR A 10 -1.26 -9.73 6.07
CA THR A 10 -2.70 -9.75 5.79
C THR A 10 -3.09 -8.96 4.54
N MET A 11 -2.16 -8.19 3.96
CA MET A 11 -2.37 -7.37 2.77
C MET A 11 -2.28 -8.21 1.48
N LYS A 12 -3.14 -9.22 1.39
CA LYS A 12 -3.22 -10.15 0.27
C LYS A 12 -4.64 -10.22 -0.25
N ASN A 13 -4.79 -10.39 -1.55
CA ASN A 13 -6.09 -10.50 -2.21
C ASN A 13 -6.90 -11.74 -1.78
N THR A 14 -6.27 -12.71 -1.12
CA THR A 14 -6.91 -13.88 -0.52
C THR A 14 -7.55 -13.59 0.84
N VAL A 15 -7.18 -12.48 1.49
CA VAL A 15 -7.67 -12.09 2.83
C VAL A 15 -8.59 -10.88 2.72
N PHE A 16 -8.17 -9.83 2.02
CA PHE A 16 -8.94 -8.60 1.83
C PHE A 16 -9.02 -8.21 0.37
N ARG A 17 -10.17 -7.65 -0.02
CA ARG A 17 -10.34 -7.02 -1.34
C ARG A 17 -9.72 -5.62 -1.32
N ARG A 18 -9.39 -5.10 -2.50
CA ARG A 18 -8.74 -3.78 -2.62
C ARG A 18 -9.57 -2.61 -2.08
N ASP A 19 -10.90 -2.73 -2.09
CA ASP A 19 -11.84 -1.74 -1.52
C ASP A 19 -11.93 -1.83 0.01
N GLU A 20 -11.38 -2.87 0.61
CA GLU A 20 -11.35 -3.09 2.07
C GLU A 20 -10.01 -2.66 2.68
N ILE A 21 -9.03 -2.32 1.84
CA ILE A 21 -7.68 -1.89 2.25
C ILE A 21 -7.60 -0.36 2.16
N TRP A 22 -7.24 0.26 3.28
CA TRP A 22 -7.08 1.69 3.44
C TRP A 22 -5.70 1.99 3.99
N PHE A 23 -5.07 3.03 3.46
CA PHE A 23 -3.79 3.55 3.91
C PHE A 23 -4.00 4.90 4.59
N ALA A 24 -3.18 5.17 5.59
CA ALA A 24 -3.06 6.48 6.20
C ALA A 24 -1.60 6.93 6.03
N ALA A 25 -1.38 8.05 5.37
CA ALA A 25 -0.06 8.64 5.20
C ALA A 25 -0.10 10.12 5.58
N GLU A 26 1.03 10.63 6.07
CA GLU A 26 1.18 12.05 6.33
C GLU A 26 1.47 12.79 5.02
N ASN A 27 0.74 13.87 4.77
CA ASN A 27 0.97 14.72 3.60
C ASN A 27 1.99 15.83 3.89
N ALA A 28 2.41 16.58 2.87
CA ALA A 28 3.38 17.67 3.01
C ALA A 28 2.94 18.83 3.93
N LYS A 29 1.67 18.87 4.34
CA LYS A 29 1.11 19.84 5.28
C LYS A 29 1.03 19.30 6.71
N HIS A 30 1.63 18.14 6.99
CA HIS A 30 1.56 17.45 8.29
C HIS A 30 0.13 17.02 8.69
N GLU A 31 -0.74 16.80 7.70
CA GLU A 31 -2.08 16.28 7.90
C GLU A 31 -2.10 14.78 7.56
N SER A 32 -2.85 13.98 8.31
CA SER A 32 -3.07 12.57 7.98
C SER A 32 -4.09 12.48 6.84
N GLU A 33 -3.68 11.92 5.72
CA GLU A 33 -4.52 11.63 4.58
C GLU A 33 -4.84 10.14 4.53
N ILE A 34 -6.12 9.82 4.36
CA ILE A 34 -6.60 8.44 4.26
C ILE A 34 -7.05 8.20 2.82
N TYR A 35 -6.52 7.16 2.20
CA TYR A 35 -6.85 6.79 0.82
C TYR A 35 -6.97 5.27 0.67
N SER A 36 -7.82 4.82 -0.25
CA SER A 36 -8.05 3.39 -0.47
C SER A 36 -7.13 2.84 -1.55
N LEU A 37 -6.72 1.57 -1.41
CA LEU A 37 -6.04 0.84 -2.49
C LEU A 37 -6.89 0.79 -3.78
N TYR A 38 -8.22 0.87 -3.67
CA TYR A 38 -9.12 0.97 -4.82
C TYR A 38 -8.95 2.25 -5.66
N GLU A 39 -8.59 3.36 -5.00
CA GLU A 39 -8.44 4.67 -5.65
C GLU A 39 -7.13 4.77 -6.42
N ILE A 40 -6.15 3.94 -6.06
CA ILE A 40 -4.84 3.93 -6.67
C ILE A 40 -4.91 3.46 -8.13
N ARG A 41 -4.32 4.27 -9.01
CA ARG A 41 -4.13 3.99 -10.42
C ARG A 41 -2.67 3.69 -10.71
N ARG A 42 -2.44 2.74 -11.61
CA ARG A 42 -1.13 2.48 -12.18
C ARG A 42 -0.76 3.56 -13.20
N GLU A 43 0.48 3.58 -13.67
CA GLU A 43 0.98 4.52 -14.69
C GLU A 43 0.14 4.53 -15.98
N ASN A 44 -0.48 3.40 -16.32
CA ASN A 44 -1.38 3.27 -17.46
C ASN A 44 -2.83 3.67 -17.17
N ASN A 45 -3.08 4.35 -16.04
CA ASN A 45 -4.40 4.78 -15.55
C ASN A 45 -5.38 3.62 -15.20
N GLU A 46 -4.90 2.38 -15.25
CA GLU A 46 -5.70 1.21 -14.85
C GLU A 46 -5.70 1.03 -13.34
N ARG A 47 -6.79 0.45 -12.83
CA ARG A 47 -6.90 0.10 -11.41
C ARG A 47 -5.98 -1.08 -11.10
N VAL A 48 -5.50 -1.13 -9.86
CA VAL A 48 -4.80 -2.32 -9.35
C VAL A 48 -5.68 -3.56 -9.53
N ASN A 49 -5.16 -4.57 -10.20
CA ASN A 49 -5.91 -5.80 -10.47
C ASN A 49 -6.26 -6.52 -9.15
N ASN A 50 -7.43 -7.16 -9.08
CA ASN A 50 -7.84 -7.96 -7.92
C ASN A 50 -6.92 -9.17 -7.67
N THR A 51 -6.15 -9.60 -8.68
CA THR A 51 -5.16 -10.69 -8.57
C THR A 51 -3.75 -10.22 -8.24
N ALA A 52 -3.56 -8.92 -7.98
CA ALA A 52 -2.27 -8.37 -7.63
C ALA A 52 -1.78 -8.86 -6.27
N ALA A 53 -0.46 -9.10 -6.17
CA ALA A 53 0.24 -9.21 -4.89
C ALA A 53 0.35 -7.80 -4.27
N TYR A 54 -0.61 -7.43 -3.42
CA TYR A 54 -0.69 -6.09 -2.83
C TYR A 54 0.49 -5.83 -1.89
N ASP A 55 0.77 -6.77 -0.98
CA ASP A 55 1.95 -6.79 -0.10
C ASP A 55 3.26 -6.43 -0.82
N LYS A 56 3.60 -7.14 -1.89
CA LYS A 56 4.82 -6.91 -2.65
C LYS A 56 4.83 -5.51 -3.29
N GLN A 57 3.72 -5.10 -3.88
CA GLN A 57 3.63 -3.78 -4.52
C GLN A 57 3.68 -2.63 -3.52
N TYR A 58 3.21 -2.86 -2.30
CA TYR A 58 3.39 -1.91 -1.21
C TYR A 58 4.85 -1.82 -0.79
N LEU A 59 5.55 -2.96 -0.62
CA LEU A 59 6.99 -2.97 -0.32
C LEU A 59 7.82 -2.26 -1.40
N GLU A 60 7.40 -2.36 -2.66
CA GLU A 60 7.98 -1.64 -3.81
C GLU A 60 7.64 -0.14 -3.86
N GLY A 61 6.89 0.39 -2.88
CA GLY A 61 6.52 1.81 -2.82
C GLY A 61 5.39 2.23 -3.77
N ARG A 62 4.77 1.29 -4.51
CA ARG A 62 3.77 1.63 -5.55
C ARG A 62 2.49 2.27 -5.03
N TYR A 63 2.25 2.20 -3.72
CA TYR A 63 1.06 2.71 -3.06
C TYR A 63 1.35 3.87 -2.09
N GLY A 64 2.50 4.54 -2.26
CA GLY A 64 2.93 5.61 -1.36
C GLY A 64 3.56 5.09 -0.06
N ALA A 65 3.93 3.80 0.00
CA ALA A 65 4.79 3.31 1.07
C ALA A 65 6.17 3.96 0.95
N ASP A 66 6.70 4.43 2.08
CA ASP A 66 7.97 5.15 2.11
C ASP A 66 9.10 4.24 1.54
N PRO A 67 9.83 4.70 0.50
CA PRO A 67 10.99 3.98 -0.04
C PRO A 67 12.09 3.75 1.00
N TYR A 68 11.99 4.27 2.22
CA TYR A 68 12.85 3.88 3.34
C TYR A 68 12.98 2.36 3.49
N LEU A 69 11.89 1.60 3.23
CA LEU A 69 11.93 0.14 3.25
C LEU A 69 12.70 -0.44 2.06
N THR A 70 12.64 0.20 0.89
CA THR A 70 13.51 -0.15 -0.26
C THR A 70 14.97 0.11 0.09
N ASN A 71 15.30 1.22 0.74
CA ASN A 71 16.67 1.52 1.17
C ASN A 71 17.19 0.52 2.22
N MET A 72 16.33 0.04 3.13
CA MET A 72 16.69 -1.01 4.09
C MET A 72 16.80 -2.41 3.49
N LEU A 73 16.04 -2.72 2.43
CA LEU A 73 16.06 -4.03 1.76
C LEU A 73 17.12 -4.12 0.65
N VAL A 74 17.51 -2.99 0.05
CA VAL A 74 18.52 -2.89 -1.01
C VAL A 74 19.89 -2.48 -0.47
N GLY A 75 19.95 -1.78 0.67
CA GLY A 75 21.18 -1.35 1.33
C GLY A 75 21.77 -2.37 2.29
N GLY A 76 22.19 -3.52 1.76
CA GLY A 76 23.06 -4.48 2.43
C GLY A 76 24.39 -4.60 1.70
N GLU A 77 25.22 -3.55 1.77
CA GLU A 77 26.66 -3.58 1.50
C GLU A 77 27.41 -3.11 2.75
#